data_AF-A0A5B3G129-F1
#
_entry.id   AF-A0A5B3G129-F1
#
_cell.length_a   1.000
_cell.length_b   1.000
_cell.length_c   1.000
_cell.angle_alpha   90.00
_cell.angle_beta   90.00
_cell.angle_gamma   90.00
#
_symmetry.space_group_name_H-M   'P 1'
#
loop_
_entity.id
_entity.type
_entity.pdbx_description
1 polymer ?
#
loop_
_entity_poly.entity_id
_entity_poly.type
_entity_poly.pdbx_seq_one_letter_code
_entity_poly.pdbx_strand_id
1 'polypeptide(L)'
;MNNIKSLIAALAFAGLTACADNSPKTFSGFITDASMNTVTVRALTDESTCTFATTDADKSDANGLLLGAPVTVDYTGKLKDGTAATKIATDPTYAEAVGKWTMPDPIAPEGVMGVEIMVEGAARSINMATLVYTSWELQGEADKILLKGQSLGNGQTIDFTQTGVIAKTADGNYTLTIEGTGTVYTKAKQ
;
A
#
# COMPACT_ATOMS: atom_id res chain seq x y z
N MET A 1 2.88 -79.66 31.12
CA MET A 1 1.96 -78.51 31.21
C MET A 1 2.81 -77.27 31.41
N ASN A 2 2.48 -76.20 30.68
CA ASN A 2 3.07 -74.86 30.68
C ASN A 2 4.12 -74.58 29.58
N ASN A 3 3.57 -74.33 28.40
CA ASN A 3 4.07 -73.42 27.37
C ASN A 3 4.19 -71.99 27.93
N ILE A 4 5.17 -71.22 27.45
CA ILE A 4 5.01 -69.80 27.08
C ILE A 4 6.15 -69.44 26.13
N LYS A 5 5.79 -69.14 24.87
CA LYS A 5 6.66 -68.56 23.85
C LYS A 5 6.51 -67.04 23.96
N SER A 6 7.57 -66.33 24.33
CA SER A 6 7.65 -64.88 24.20
C SER A 6 8.06 -64.52 22.78
N LEU A 7 7.19 -63.83 22.04
CA LEU A 7 7.58 -62.79 21.08
C LEU A 7 6.30 -62.07 20.59
N ILE A 8 6.02 -60.89 21.12
CA ILE A 8 5.09 -59.94 20.52
C ILE A 8 5.95 -58.81 19.97
N ALA A 9 6.09 -58.76 18.65
CA ALA A 9 6.66 -57.63 17.95
C ALA A 9 5.62 -56.50 17.95
N ALA A 10 5.87 -55.45 18.72
CA ALA A 10 5.13 -54.21 18.62
C ALA A 10 5.56 -53.51 17.33
N LEU A 11 4.73 -53.55 16.29
CA LEU A 11 4.83 -52.63 15.16
C LEU A 11 4.49 -51.22 15.67
N ALA A 12 5.53 -50.42 15.92
CA ALA A 12 5.39 -48.99 16.05
C ALA A 12 5.03 -48.42 14.67
N PHE A 13 3.75 -48.17 14.43
CA PHE A 13 3.32 -47.33 13.32
C PHE A 13 3.63 -45.87 13.69
N ALA A 14 4.87 -45.45 13.43
CA ALA A 14 5.21 -44.04 13.37
C ALA A 14 4.62 -43.46 12.07
N GLY A 15 3.31 -43.24 12.07
CA GLY A 15 2.69 -42.34 11.12
C GLY A 15 3.12 -40.92 11.47
N LEU A 16 4.27 -40.47 10.96
CA LEU A 16 4.54 -39.04 10.82
C LEU A 16 3.58 -38.53 9.75
N THR A 17 2.33 -38.27 10.14
CA THR A 17 1.53 -37.31 9.40
C THR A 17 2.24 -35.98 9.62
N ALA A 18 3.07 -35.58 8.67
CA ALA A 18 3.42 -34.18 8.52
C ALA A 18 2.10 -33.47 8.24
N CYS A 19 1.40 -33.07 9.30
CA CYS A 19 0.23 -32.22 9.18
C CYS A 19 0.71 -30.98 8.45
N ALA A 20 0.35 -30.87 7.17
CA ALA A 20 0.50 -29.62 6.45
C ALA A 20 -0.21 -28.57 7.29
N ASP A 21 0.56 -27.65 7.86
CA ASP A 21 0.00 -26.49 8.53
C ASP A 21 -0.77 -25.75 7.45
N ASN A 22 -2.09 -25.85 7.48
CA ASN A 22 -3.00 -25.18 6.56
C ASN A 22 -3.74 -24.05 7.29
N SER A 23 -3.23 -23.61 8.45
CA SER A 23 -3.87 -22.53 9.20
C SER A 23 -3.83 -21.22 8.40
N PRO A 24 -4.98 -20.54 8.25
CA PRO A 24 -5.02 -19.19 7.68
C PRO A 24 -4.19 -18.22 8.52
N LYS A 25 -3.39 -17.40 7.87
CA LYS A 25 -2.52 -16.39 8.47
C LYS A 25 -2.48 -15.15 7.59
N THR A 26 -2.01 -14.06 8.17
CA THR A 26 -1.94 -12.75 7.51
C THR A 26 -0.55 -12.15 7.74
N PHE A 27 -0.01 -11.51 6.71
CA PHE A 27 1.22 -10.72 6.76
C PHE A 27 0.90 -9.29 6.31
N SER A 28 1.26 -8.30 7.12
CA SER A 28 1.03 -6.89 6.83
C SER A 28 2.35 -6.14 6.69
N GLY A 29 2.37 -5.15 5.80
CA GLY A 29 3.58 -4.41 5.50
C GLY A 29 3.41 -3.39 4.39
N PHE A 30 4.52 -3.03 3.75
CA PHE A 30 4.55 -2.12 2.61
C PHE A 30 5.11 -2.82 1.38
N ILE A 31 4.51 -2.58 0.22
CA ILE A 31 4.99 -3.14 -1.04
C ILE A 31 6.34 -2.52 -1.40
N THR A 32 7.36 -3.34 -1.61
CA THR A 32 8.70 -2.89 -2.07
C THR A 32 9.00 -3.34 -3.50
N ASP A 33 8.30 -4.35 -3.98
CA ASP A 33 8.36 -4.80 -5.38
C ASP A 33 7.05 -5.49 -5.76
N ALA A 34 6.63 -5.34 -7.01
CA ALA A 34 5.47 -6.03 -7.56
C ALA A 34 5.74 -6.42 -9.01
N SER A 35 5.56 -7.69 -9.32
CA SER A 35 5.70 -8.24 -10.67
C SER A 35 4.38 -8.87 -11.12
N MET A 36 4.37 -9.49 -12.31
CA MET A 36 3.19 -10.13 -12.87
C MET A 36 2.57 -11.19 -11.93
N ASN A 37 3.39 -11.93 -11.17
CA ASN A 37 2.95 -13.05 -10.34
C ASN A 37 3.55 -13.04 -8.92
N THR A 38 4.22 -11.96 -8.51
CA THR A 38 4.80 -11.86 -7.17
C THR A 38 4.58 -10.48 -6.58
N VAL A 39 4.50 -10.42 -5.25
CA VAL A 39 4.59 -9.18 -4.48
C VAL A 39 5.62 -9.37 -3.37
N THR A 40 6.52 -8.41 -3.22
CA THR A 40 7.48 -8.38 -2.11
C THR A 40 7.03 -7.34 -1.10
N VAL A 41 6.90 -7.77 0.15
CA VAL A 41 6.37 -6.95 1.23
C VAL A 41 7.41 -6.81 2.32
N ARG A 42 7.75 -5.57 2.68
CA ARG A 42 8.53 -5.26 3.88
C ARG A 42 7.63 -5.25 5.11
N ALA A 43 8.03 -5.93 6.17
CA ALA A 43 7.28 -6.00 7.43
C ALA A 43 7.07 -4.62 8.07
N LEU A 44 6.06 -4.50 8.94
CA LEU A 44 5.80 -3.27 9.69
C LEU A 44 6.78 -3.07 10.87
N THR A 45 7.34 -4.16 11.39
CA THR A 45 8.11 -4.15 12.65
C THR A 45 9.61 -4.06 12.45
N ASP A 46 10.11 -4.38 11.27
CA ASP A 46 11.52 -4.40 10.91
C ASP A 46 11.68 -4.26 9.38
N GLU A 47 12.94 -4.21 8.92
CA GLU A 47 13.26 -4.11 7.49
C GLU A 47 13.25 -5.48 6.76
N SER A 48 12.76 -6.54 7.38
CA SER A 48 12.66 -7.84 6.71
C SER A 48 11.64 -7.78 5.59
N THR A 49 11.90 -8.53 4.53
CA THR A 49 11.01 -8.64 3.38
C THR A 49 10.56 -10.08 3.22
N CYS A 50 9.35 -10.27 2.70
CA CYS A 50 8.88 -11.57 2.27
C CYS A 50 8.22 -11.45 0.89
N THR A 51 8.57 -12.37 0.00
CA THR A 51 7.96 -12.46 -1.33
C THR A 51 6.81 -13.46 -1.32
N PHE A 52 5.67 -13.07 -1.88
CA PHE A 52 4.50 -13.94 -2.04
C PHE A 52 4.24 -14.20 -3.51
N ALA A 53 3.90 -15.45 -3.84
CA ALA A 53 3.38 -15.81 -5.16
C ALA A 53 1.90 -15.42 -5.21
N THR A 54 1.51 -14.71 -6.27
CA THR A 54 0.18 -14.11 -6.39
C THR A 54 -0.67 -14.80 -7.47
N THR A 55 -0.15 -15.78 -8.21
CA THR A 55 -0.84 -16.43 -9.35
C THR A 55 -2.31 -16.75 -9.07
N ASP A 56 -2.59 -17.47 -7.99
CA ASP A 56 -3.93 -17.94 -7.62
C ASP A 56 -4.61 -17.08 -6.55
N ALA A 57 -3.98 -15.99 -6.13
CA ALA A 57 -4.51 -15.12 -5.09
C ALA A 57 -5.73 -14.32 -5.58
N ASP A 58 -6.71 -14.14 -4.71
CA ASP A 58 -7.73 -13.11 -4.86
C ASP A 58 -7.07 -11.72 -4.84
N LYS A 59 -7.32 -10.93 -5.87
CA LYS A 59 -6.76 -9.59 -6.09
C LYS A 59 -7.85 -8.53 -6.29
N SER A 60 -9.10 -8.81 -5.91
CA SER A 60 -10.20 -7.84 -6.06
C SER A 60 -9.88 -6.48 -5.43
N ASP A 61 -9.13 -6.51 -4.32
CA ASP A 61 -8.82 -5.35 -3.49
C ASP A 61 -7.33 -4.98 -3.57
N ALA A 62 -6.63 -5.42 -4.63
CA ALA A 62 -5.18 -5.21 -4.78
C ALA A 62 -4.80 -3.78 -5.20
N ASN A 63 -5.77 -3.00 -5.71
CA ASN A 63 -5.64 -1.60 -6.14
C ASN A 63 -4.33 -1.27 -6.90
N GLY A 64 -3.92 -2.17 -7.80
CA GLY A 64 -2.75 -1.97 -8.67
C GLY A 64 -1.39 -2.29 -8.05
N LEU A 65 -1.32 -2.71 -6.77
CA LEU A 65 -0.08 -3.12 -6.08
C LEU A 65 1.07 -2.09 -6.19
N LEU A 66 0.74 -0.82 -5.94
CA LEU A 66 1.70 0.27 -6.07
C LEU A 66 2.79 0.19 -5.00
N LEU A 67 4.03 0.51 -5.38
CA LEU A 67 5.15 0.56 -4.44
C LEU A 67 4.90 1.55 -3.30
N GLY A 68 5.29 1.18 -2.09
CA GLY A 68 5.04 1.94 -0.87
C GLY A 68 3.61 1.87 -0.35
N ALA A 69 2.66 1.24 -1.06
CA ALA A 69 1.31 1.07 -0.55
C ALA A 69 1.31 0.11 0.66
N PRO A 70 0.51 0.39 1.72
CA PRO A 70 0.26 -0.58 2.76
C PRO A 70 -0.52 -1.77 2.17
N VAL A 71 -0.09 -2.97 2.53
CA VAL A 71 -0.65 -4.21 2.00
C VAL A 71 -0.85 -5.23 3.11
N THR A 72 -1.92 -6.01 2.94
CA THR A 72 -2.21 -7.20 3.72
C THR A 72 -2.25 -8.40 2.77
N VAL A 73 -1.48 -9.43 3.11
CA VAL A 73 -1.39 -10.67 2.35
C VAL A 73 -1.87 -11.82 3.23
N ASP A 74 -2.98 -12.42 2.83
CA ASP A 74 -3.47 -13.65 3.45
C ASP A 74 -2.80 -14.85 2.79
N TYR A 75 -2.45 -15.85 3.60
CA TYR A 75 -1.83 -17.09 3.16
C TYR A 75 -2.18 -18.24 4.12
N THR A 76 -1.82 -19.46 3.74
CA THR A 76 -1.97 -20.63 4.61
C THR A 76 -0.62 -21.25 4.95
N GLY A 77 -0.46 -21.67 6.20
CA GLY A 77 0.67 -22.48 6.63
C GLY A 77 1.91 -21.70 7.05
N LYS A 78 3.09 -22.20 6.73
CA LYS A 78 4.36 -21.60 7.19
C LYS A 78 4.80 -20.49 6.24
N LEU A 79 5.10 -19.32 6.80
CA LEU A 79 5.68 -18.22 6.07
C LEU A 79 7.11 -18.58 5.61
N LYS A 80 7.33 -18.44 4.30
CA LYS A 80 8.62 -18.55 3.62
C LYS A 80 8.56 -17.74 2.33
N ASP A 81 9.70 -17.37 1.78
CA ASP A 81 9.71 -16.72 0.47
C ASP A 81 9.08 -17.61 -0.61
N GLY A 82 8.27 -16.98 -1.45
CA GLY A 82 7.45 -17.64 -2.47
C GLY A 82 6.20 -18.31 -1.91
N THR A 83 5.79 -18.04 -0.66
CA THR A 83 4.51 -18.54 -0.12
C THR A 83 3.37 -18.07 -1.02
N ALA A 84 2.46 -18.99 -1.38
CA ALA A 84 1.28 -18.65 -2.16
C ALA A 84 0.33 -17.81 -1.32
N ALA A 85 0.04 -16.61 -1.79
CA ALA A 85 -1.01 -15.78 -1.22
C ALA A 85 -2.39 -16.35 -1.61
N THR A 86 -3.32 -16.32 -0.67
CA THR A 86 -4.73 -16.61 -0.93
C THR A 86 -5.51 -15.34 -1.25
N LYS A 87 -5.12 -14.21 -0.67
CA LYS A 87 -5.71 -12.88 -0.95
C LYS A 87 -4.66 -11.79 -0.77
N ILE A 88 -4.76 -10.75 -1.58
CA ILE A 88 -3.98 -9.52 -1.45
C ILE A 88 -4.93 -8.34 -1.41
N ALA A 89 -4.80 -7.51 -0.38
CA ALA A 89 -5.59 -6.31 -0.20
C ALA A 89 -4.69 -5.12 0.15
N THR A 90 -4.98 -3.96 -0.43
CA THR A 90 -4.32 -2.69 -0.12
C THR A 90 -5.35 -1.63 0.25
N ASP A 91 -4.89 -0.53 0.85
CA ASP A 91 -5.74 0.65 1.07
C ASP A 91 -6.06 1.31 -0.30
N PRO A 92 -7.33 1.43 -0.71
CA PRO A 92 -7.70 2.09 -1.96
C PRO A 92 -7.29 3.57 -1.98
N THR A 93 -7.29 4.24 -0.82
CA THR A 93 -6.91 5.66 -0.70
C THR A 93 -5.52 5.91 -1.26
N TYR A 94 -4.59 4.95 -1.12
CA TYR A 94 -3.23 5.07 -1.66
C TYR A 94 -3.24 5.18 -3.19
N ALA A 95 -3.94 4.26 -3.86
CA ALA A 95 -4.03 4.24 -5.31
C ALA A 95 -4.82 5.44 -5.86
N GLU A 96 -5.85 5.85 -5.12
CA GLU A 96 -6.63 7.03 -5.45
C GLU A 96 -5.84 8.33 -5.27
N ALA A 97 -4.94 8.41 -4.29
CA ALA A 97 -4.06 9.55 -4.07
C ALA A 97 -2.98 9.70 -5.15
N VAL A 98 -2.32 8.61 -5.57
CA VAL A 98 -1.22 8.66 -6.54
C VAL A 98 -1.70 9.23 -7.89
N GLY A 99 -1.02 10.26 -8.37
CA GLY A 99 -1.31 10.95 -9.62
C GLY A 99 -1.04 12.45 -9.57
N LYS A 100 -1.36 13.13 -10.67
CA LYS A 100 -1.27 14.59 -10.79
C LYS A 100 -2.60 15.22 -10.42
N TRP A 101 -2.56 16.20 -9.53
CA TRP A 101 -3.72 16.96 -9.05
C TRP A 101 -3.51 18.41 -9.41
N THR A 102 -4.42 18.95 -10.22
CA THR A 102 -4.24 20.28 -10.80
C THR A 102 -5.48 21.14 -10.68
N MET A 103 -5.26 22.44 -10.72
CA MET A 103 -6.27 23.48 -10.91
C MET A 103 -5.75 24.51 -11.92
N PRO A 104 -6.61 25.33 -12.54
CA PRO A 104 -6.17 26.43 -13.39
C PRO A 104 -5.22 27.35 -12.63
N ASP A 105 -4.15 27.80 -13.28
CA ASP A 105 -3.24 28.77 -12.69
C ASP A 105 -3.98 30.13 -12.54
N PRO A 106 -4.07 30.70 -11.33
CA PRO A 106 -4.77 31.97 -11.08
C PRO A 106 -4.17 33.17 -11.84
N ILE A 107 -2.90 33.10 -12.23
CA ILE A 107 -2.18 34.15 -12.95
C ILE A 107 -2.28 33.93 -14.46
N ALA A 108 -2.22 32.68 -14.91
CA ALA A 108 -2.24 32.28 -16.32
C ALA A 108 -3.25 31.13 -16.55
N PRO A 109 -4.57 31.42 -16.66
CA PRO A 109 -5.62 30.40 -16.64
C PRO A 109 -5.56 29.33 -17.75
N GLU A 110 -4.78 29.57 -18.81
CA GLU A 110 -4.46 28.59 -19.85
C GLU A 110 -3.51 27.47 -19.36
N GLY A 111 -2.78 27.74 -18.27
CA GLY A 111 -1.90 26.81 -17.58
C GLY A 111 -2.56 26.16 -16.37
N VAL A 112 -1.84 25.24 -15.75
CA VAL A 112 -2.26 24.56 -14.53
C VAL A 112 -1.17 24.58 -13.48
N MET A 113 -1.57 24.57 -12.22
CA MET A 113 -0.69 24.38 -11.07
C MET A 113 -1.27 23.32 -10.13
N GLY A 114 -0.44 22.78 -9.24
CA GLY A 114 -0.90 21.85 -8.21
C GLY A 114 0.20 20.92 -7.70
N VAL A 115 -0.15 19.65 -7.45
CA VAL A 115 0.75 18.67 -6.82
C VAL A 115 0.70 17.34 -7.55
N GLU A 116 1.86 16.73 -7.75
CA GLU A 116 1.99 15.35 -8.17
C GLU A 116 2.33 14.50 -6.96
N ILE A 117 1.44 13.56 -6.66
CA ILE A 117 1.57 12.57 -5.60
C ILE A 117 2.09 11.30 -6.25
N MET A 118 3.25 10.83 -5.80
CA MET A 118 3.96 9.69 -6.38
C MET A 118 3.94 8.51 -5.42
N VAL A 119 4.34 7.35 -5.92
CA VAL A 119 4.56 6.17 -5.08
C VAL A 119 5.65 6.43 -4.02
N GLU A 120 5.72 5.56 -3.02
CA GLU A 120 6.70 5.61 -1.92
C GLU A 120 6.66 6.91 -1.09
N GLY A 121 5.54 7.62 -1.08
CA GLY A 121 5.35 8.80 -0.26
C GLY A 121 6.01 10.07 -0.79
N ALA A 122 6.53 10.05 -2.03
CA ALA A 122 7.11 11.24 -2.65
C ALA A 122 6.02 12.17 -3.21
N ALA A 123 6.21 13.49 -3.11
CA ALA A 123 5.35 14.48 -3.75
C ALA A 123 6.19 15.57 -4.40
N ARG A 124 5.66 16.22 -5.44
CA ARG A 124 6.29 17.40 -6.05
C ARG A 124 5.26 18.42 -6.49
N SER A 125 5.63 19.68 -6.42
CA SER A 125 4.82 20.77 -6.95
C SER A 125 4.81 20.79 -8.48
N ILE A 126 3.66 21.16 -9.04
CA ILE A 126 3.43 21.40 -10.46
C ILE A 126 3.26 22.91 -10.63
N ASN A 127 4.20 23.57 -11.31
CA ASN A 127 4.14 24.99 -11.64
C ASN A 127 3.88 25.91 -10.44
N MET A 128 4.44 25.60 -9.26
CA MET A 128 4.39 26.47 -8.08
C MET A 128 5.79 26.86 -7.63
N ALA A 129 6.01 28.16 -7.43
CA ALA A 129 7.31 28.69 -7.01
C ALA A 129 7.46 28.74 -5.48
N THR A 130 6.38 29.05 -4.77
CA THR A 130 6.42 29.30 -3.31
C THR A 130 6.02 28.08 -2.51
N LEU A 131 5.03 27.31 -2.97
CA LEU A 131 4.57 26.11 -2.28
C LEU A 131 5.28 24.88 -2.88
N VAL A 132 6.23 24.31 -2.14
CA VAL A 132 7.04 23.16 -2.58
C VAL A 132 6.62 21.92 -1.80
N TYR A 133 5.76 21.09 -2.38
CA TYR A 133 5.44 19.77 -1.83
C TYR A 133 6.64 18.83 -2.00
N THR A 134 6.92 18.03 -0.98
CA THR A 134 8.08 17.12 -0.95
C THR A 134 7.70 15.68 -0.62
N SER A 135 6.68 15.48 0.22
CA SER A 135 6.23 14.14 0.60
C SER A 135 4.75 14.11 0.97
N TRP A 136 4.23 12.90 1.09
CA TRP A 136 2.89 12.62 1.56
C TRP A 136 2.82 11.29 2.31
N GLU A 137 1.78 11.11 3.12
CA GLU A 137 1.47 9.86 3.80
C GLU A 137 -0.04 9.70 4.00
N LEU A 138 -0.49 8.45 4.18
CA LEU A 138 -1.87 8.16 4.58
C LEU A 138 -2.08 8.55 6.05
N GLN A 139 -3.28 9.02 6.40
CA GLN A 139 -3.62 9.35 7.79
C GLN A 139 -4.27 8.18 8.55
N GLY A 140 -4.50 7.05 7.90
CA GLY A 140 -5.24 5.91 8.48
C GLY A 140 -6.75 6.14 8.56
N GLU A 141 -7.24 7.31 8.12
CA GLU A 141 -8.65 7.58 7.84
C GLU A 141 -8.86 7.45 6.32
N ALA A 142 -9.97 6.83 5.93
CA ALA A 142 -10.35 6.68 4.53
C ALA A 142 -10.35 8.05 3.84
N ASP A 143 -9.89 8.07 2.60
CA ASP A 143 -9.88 9.24 1.73
C ASP A 143 -8.98 10.40 2.21
N LYS A 144 -8.22 10.24 3.31
CA LYS A 144 -7.37 11.30 3.85
C LYS A 144 -5.89 11.02 3.73
N ILE A 145 -5.19 12.03 3.24
CA ILE A 145 -3.74 12.09 3.15
C ILE A 145 -3.19 13.30 3.88
N LEU A 146 -1.93 13.22 4.27
CA LEU A 146 -1.18 14.33 4.83
C LEU A 146 -0.10 14.73 3.82
N LEU A 147 -0.18 15.95 3.30
CA LEU A 147 0.82 16.54 2.41
C LEU A 147 1.83 17.35 3.22
N LYS A 148 3.10 17.19 2.92
CA LYS A 148 4.21 17.88 3.58
C LYS A 148 5.05 18.62 2.54
N GLY A 149 5.63 19.73 2.96
CA GLY A 149 6.41 20.57 2.07
C GLY A 149 6.96 21.80 2.75
N GLN A 150 7.46 22.71 1.92
CA GLN A 150 8.06 23.97 2.34
C GLN A 150 7.43 25.14 1.62
N SER A 151 7.13 26.20 2.36
CA SER A 151 6.74 27.50 1.84
C SER A 151 7.97 28.37 1.72
N LEU A 152 8.28 28.78 0.50
CA LEU A 152 9.39 29.64 0.13
C LEU A 152 8.86 31.05 -0.16
N GLY A 153 9.32 32.04 0.59
CA GLY A 153 8.89 33.42 0.38
C GLY A 153 9.60 34.39 1.31
N ASN A 154 9.78 35.64 0.87
CA ASN A 154 10.43 36.70 1.66
C ASN A 154 11.82 36.30 2.22
N GLY A 155 12.57 35.46 1.49
CA GLY A 155 13.87 34.95 1.94
C GLY A 155 13.80 33.91 3.06
N GLN A 156 12.61 33.37 3.35
CA GLN A 156 12.37 32.36 4.38
C GLN A 156 11.91 31.04 3.76
N THR A 157 12.22 29.96 4.47
CA THR A 157 11.74 28.61 4.20
C THR A 157 11.01 28.13 5.45
N ILE A 158 9.72 27.81 5.31
CA ILE A 158 8.87 27.39 6.42
C ILE A 158 8.26 26.03 6.08
N ASP A 159 8.51 25.02 6.91
CA ASP A 159 7.87 23.72 6.73
C ASP A 159 6.37 23.82 7.01
N PHE A 160 5.58 23.14 6.19
CA PHE A 160 4.13 23.08 6.37
C PHE A 160 3.63 21.64 6.29
N THR A 161 2.42 21.46 6.78
CA THR A 161 1.66 20.22 6.66
C THR A 161 0.20 20.55 6.38
N GLN A 162 -0.44 19.81 5.49
CA GLN A 162 -1.81 20.01 5.05
C GLN A 162 -2.56 18.68 4.97
N THR A 163 -3.81 18.65 5.45
CA THR A 163 -4.70 17.51 5.23
C THR A 163 -5.39 17.67 3.87
N GLY A 164 -5.26 16.65 3.04
CA GLY A 164 -5.98 16.50 1.78
C GLY A 164 -7.07 15.45 1.90
N VAL A 165 -8.29 15.79 1.46
CA VAL A 165 -9.44 14.87 1.38
C VAL A 165 -9.71 14.55 -0.08
N ILE A 166 -9.65 13.26 -0.40
CA ILE A 166 -9.94 12.72 -1.72
C ILE A 166 -11.45 12.45 -1.80
N ALA A 167 -12.04 12.75 -2.94
CA ALA A 167 -13.42 12.37 -3.20
C ALA A 167 -13.59 12.04 -4.67
N LYS A 168 -14.58 11.18 -4.96
CA LYS A 168 -15.00 10.87 -6.33
C LYS A 168 -16.33 11.55 -6.61
N THR A 169 -16.39 12.31 -7.69
CA THR A 169 -17.62 12.95 -8.15
C THR A 169 -18.55 11.93 -8.80
N ALA A 170 -19.83 12.29 -8.95
CA ALA A 170 -20.81 11.46 -9.65
C ALA A 170 -20.38 11.13 -11.10
N ASP A 171 -19.64 12.02 -11.75
CA ASP A 171 -19.09 11.84 -13.09
C ASP A 171 -17.83 10.96 -13.13
N GLY A 172 -17.40 10.44 -11.97
CA GLY A 172 -16.22 9.57 -11.84
C GLY A 172 -14.89 10.30 -11.80
N ASN A 173 -14.86 11.64 -11.77
CA ASN A 173 -13.64 12.41 -11.60
C ASN A 173 -13.22 12.41 -10.12
N TYR A 174 -11.92 12.52 -9.86
CA TYR A 174 -11.40 12.63 -8.51
C TYR A 174 -11.06 14.08 -8.17
N THR A 175 -11.37 14.49 -6.94
CA THR A 175 -11.01 15.79 -6.36
C THR A 175 -10.15 15.61 -5.12
N LEU A 176 -9.19 16.51 -4.91
CA LEU A 176 -8.37 16.61 -3.70
C LEU A 176 -8.62 17.99 -3.06
N THR A 177 -9.30 18.00 -1.92
CA THR A 177 -9.64 19.22 -1.18
C THR A 177 -8.68 19.42 -0.01
N ILE A 178 -8.06 20.60 0.08
CA ILE A 178 -7.18 20.93 1.20
C ILE A 178 -7.99 21.55 2.34
N GLU A 179 -8.06 20.85 3.47
CA GLU A 179 -8.83 21.29 4.64
C GLU A 179 -8.39 22.68 5.13
N GLY A 180 -9.35 23.50 5.52
CA GLY A 180 -9.10 24.84 6.07
C GLY A 180 -8.67 25.91 5.07
N THR A 181 -8.41 25.56 3.81
CA THR A 181 -7.96 26.53 2.77
C THR A 181 -9.00 26.78 1.68
N GLY A 182 -9.90 25.82 1.43
CA GLY A 182 -10.86 25.88 0.32
C GLY A 182 -10.26 25.56 -1.05
N THR A 183 -8.96 25.26 -1.14
CA THR A 183 -8.31 24.82 -2.38
C THR A 183 -8.80 23.44 -2.78
N VAL A 184 -9.23 23.30 -4.04
CA VAL A 184 -9.68 22.04 -4.63
C VAL A 184 -8.90 21.78 -5.91
N TYR A 185 -8.23 20.65 -5.98
CA TYR A 185 -7.59 20.15 -7.18
C TYR A 185 -8.44 19.06 -7.83
N THR A 186 -8.35 18.93 -9.15
CA THR A 186 -8.92 17.81 -9.90
C THR A 186 -7.80 16.88 -10.36
N LYS A 187 -8.03 15.56 -10.30
CA LYS A 187 -7.05 14.59 -10.81
C LYS A 187 -6.95 14.73 -12.33
N ALA A 188 -5.74 14.98 -12.83
CA ALA A 188 -5.47 15.05 -14.25
C ALA A 188 -5.72 13.67 -14.89
N LYS A 189 -6.42 13.66 -16.03
CA LYS A 189 -6.60 12.45 -16.82
C LYS A 189 -5.25 12.07 -17.43
N GLN A 190 -4.91 10.77 -17.37
CA GLN A 190 -3.74 10.20 -18.03
C GLN A 190 -3.91 10.21 -19.55
#